data_AF-A0A380HHI0-F1
#
_entry.id   AF-A0A380HHI0-F1
#
_cell.length_a   1.000
_cell.length_b   1.000
_cell.length_c   1.000
_cell.angle_alpha   90.00
_cell.angle_beta   90.00
_cell.angle_gamma   90.00
#
_symmetry.space_group_name_H-M   'P 1'
#
loop_
_entity.id
_entity.type
_entity.pdbx_description
1 polymer ?
#
loop_
_entity_poly.entity_id
_entity_poly.type
_entity_poly.pdbx_seq_one_letter_code
_entity_poly.pdbx_strand_id
1 'polypeptide(L)'
;MKKLLSIITIIAIVGILAAVGFFGYNEYQEVELEKNKLQAQQKENDDNNSQNVSEISNNENQSNESQNNSQAQENDVSQTVKVHEGSSERTADKDEFSDLKVNRDNVFDYVIAAVNQTDGGDASVIKFQQPEFSAQDDGLWRIAANNKSGHGSYTFIVDQDGTVQIWDGLMNEKIEEQKVTLN
;
A
#
# COMPACT_ATOMS: atom_id res chain seq x y z
N MET A 1 8.74 15.64 56.31
CA MET A 1 9.14 14.83 55.13
C MET A 1 7.98 14.48 54.20
N LYS A 2 6.80 14.08 54.68
CA LYS A 2 5.64 13.73 53.81
C LYS A 2 5.10 14.89 52.95
N LYS A 3 5.11 16.13 53.46
CA LYS A 3 4.62 17.31 52.74
C LYS A 3 5.53 17.78 51.59
N LEU A 4 6.84 17.58 51.71
CA LEU A 4 7.82 17.96 50.69
C LEU A 4 7.83 16.97 49.50
N LEU A 5 7.70 15.67 49.78
CA LEU A 5 7.56 14.63 48.74
C LEU A 5 6.28 14.82 47.91
N SER A 6 5.18 15.24 48.54
CA SER A 6 3.90 15.48 47.85
C SER A 6 3.95 16.66 46.88
N ILE A 7 4.73 17.71 47.18
CA ILE A 7 4.85 18.90 46.31
C ILE A 7 5.69 18.60 45.07
N ILE A 8 6.79 17.85 45.21
CA ILE A 8 7.66 17.48 44.09
C ILE A 8 6.91 16.60 43.08
N THR A 9 6.04 15.71 43.56
CA THR A 9 5.25 14.80 42.70
C THR A 9 4.22 15.57 41.87
N ILE A 10 3.59 16.62 42.42
CA ILE A 10 2.62 17.45 41.71
C ILE A 10 3.30 18.27 40.60
N ILE A 11 4.50 18.81 40.86
CA ILE A 11 5.26 19.59 39.87
C ILE A 11 5.67 18.72 38.68
N ALA A 12 6.03 17.45 38.91
CA ALA A 12 6.39 16.52 37.85
C ALA A 12 5.20 16.20 36.90
N ILE A 13 4.00 16.02 37.46
CA ILE A 13 2.79 15.70 36.67
C ILE A 13 2.35 16.91 35.82
N VAL A 14 2.43 18.13 36.38
CA VAL A 14 2.09 19.36 35.64
C VAL A 14 3.08 19.64 34.51
N GLY A 15 4.37 19.31 34.71
CA GLY A 15 5.39 19.42 33.66
C GLY A 15 5.15 18.49 32.46
N ILE A 16 4.67 17.27 32.71
CA ILE A 16 4.36 16.30 31.64
C ILE A 16 3.15 16.77 30.82
N LEU A 17 2.09 17.28 31.47
CA LEU A 17 0.87 17.74 30.79
C LEU A 17 1.09 18.94 29.85
N ALA A 18 2.03 19.83 30.18
CA ALA A 18 2.38 20.96 29.29
C ALA A 18 3.10 20.51 28.00
N ALA A 19 3.83 19.39 28.04
CA ALA A 19 4.50 18.83 26.86
C ALA A 19 3.53 18.15 25.89
N VAL A 20 2.49 17.45 26.41
CA VAL A 20 1.47 16.80 25.56
C VAL A 20 0.60 17.84 24.83
N GLY A 21 0.33 18.98 25.46
CA GLY A 21 -0.43 20.07 24.84
C GLY A 21 0.31 20.79 23.71
N PHE A 22 1.64 20.86 23.75
CA PHE A 22 2.44 21.51 22.70
C PHE A 22 2.66 20.62 21.48
N PHE A 23 2.83 19.29 21.68
CA PHE A 23 2.95 18.34 20.57
C PHE A 23 1.60 18.06 19.89
N GLY A 24 0.50 17.93 20.64
CA GLY A 24 -0.82 17.66 20.05
C GLY A 24 -1.40 18.81 19.24
N TYR A 25 -1.01 20.07 19.49
CA TYR A 25 -1.53 21.21 18.73
C TYR A 25 -0.77 21.45 17.41
N ASN A 26 0.51 21.06 17.33
CA ASN A 26 1.34 21.33 16.15
C ASN A 26 1.04 20.35 14.99
N GLU A 27 0.72 19.09 15.29
CA GLU A 27 0.33 18.09 14.27
C GLU A 27 -1.04 18.37 13.62
N TYR A 28 -1.95 19.08 14.31
CA TYR A 28 -3.28 19.36 13.76
C TYR A 28 -3.29 20.43 12.66
N GLN A 29 -2.31 21.35 12.63
CA GLN A 29 -2.27 22.39 11.58
C GLN A 29 -1.65 21.92 10.26
N GLU A 30 -0.80 20.89 10.28
CA GLU A 30 -0.21 20.36 9.03
C GLU A 30 -1.26 19.63 8.17
N VAL A 31 -2.21 18.94 8.81
CA VAL A 31 -3.27 18.17 8.11
C VAL A 31 -4.28 19.08 7.38
N GLU A 32 -4.56 20.29 7.88
CA GLU A 32 -5.46 21.25 7.20
C GLU A 32 -4.77 22.05 6.08
N LEU A 33 -3.45 22.27 6.19
CA LEU A 33 -2.68 22.97 5.14
C LEU A 33 -2.49 22.07 3.90
N GLU A 34 -2.25 20.78 4.08
CA GLU A 34 -2.10 19.82 2.98
C GLU A 34 -3.41 19.60 2.21
N LYS A 35 -4.56 19.53 2.88
CA LYS A 35 -5.86 19.40 2.21
C LYS A 35 -6.19 20.60 1.31
N ASN A 36 -5.84 21.83 1.73
CA ASN A 36 -6.07 23.02 0.91
C ASN A 36 -5.11 23.11 -0.30
N LYS A 37 -3.88 22.64 -0.18
CA LYS A 37 -2.92 22.58 -1.30
C LYS A 37 -3.34 21.55 -2.35
N LEU A 38 -3.88 20.41 -1.93
CA LEU A 38 -4.32 19.34 -2.83
C LEU A 38 -5.60 19.71 -3.60
N GLN A 39 -6.55 20.44 -2.99
CA GLN A 39 -7.73 20.93 -3.71
C GLN A 39 -7.41 22.04 -4.73
N ALA A 40 -6.35 22.81 -4.52
CA ALA A 40 -5.93 23.85 -5.47
C ALA A 40 -5.30 23.27 -6.76
N GLN A 41 -4.55 22.15 -6.67
CA GLN A 41 -3.95 21.50 -7.84
C GLN A 41 -4.95 20.67 -8.66
N GLN A 42 -6.03 20.19 -8.04
CA GLN A 42 -7.07 19.43 -8.75
C GLN A 42 -7.96 20.36 -9.60
N LYS A 43 -8.12 21.62 -9.21
CA LYS A 43 -8.92 22.61 -9.95
C LYS A 43 -8.20 23.23 -11.16
N GLU A 44 -6.89 23.05 -11.29
CA GLU A 44 -6.09 23.58 -12.41
C GLU A 44 -5.94 22.58 -13.58
N ASN A 45 -6.17 21.28 -13.34
CA ASN A 45 -6.02 20.23 -14.37
C ASN A 45 -7.30 19.89 -15.14
N ASP A 46 -8.47 20.41 -14.75
CA ASP A 46 -9.74 20.08 -15.41
C ASP A 46 -10.05 20.95 -16.66
N ASP A 47 -9.29 22.01 -16.94
CA ASP A 47 -9.61 22.98 -18.01
C ASP A 47 -8.74 22.91 -19.28
N ASN A 48 -7.78 21.98 -19.38
CA ASN A 48 -6.98 21.85 -20.62
C ASN A 48 -6.70 20.38 -20.98
N ASN A 49 -7.54 19.80 -21.84
CA ASN A 49 -7.10 19.36 -23.18
C ASN A 49 -8.29 18.79 -23.96
N SER A 50 -8.90 19.67 -24.77
CA SER A 50 -9.78 19.28 -25.85
C SER A 50 -8.95 18.71 -27.02
N GLN A 51 -9.41 17.57 -27.54
CA GLN A 51 -9.32 17.17 -28.95
C GLN A 51 -8.03 16.49 -29.45
N ASN A 52 -8.07 15.15 -29.55
CA ASN A 52 -7.72 14.48 -30.81
C ASN A 52 -8.45 13.11 -30.93
N VAL A 53 -8.97 12.84 -32.13
CA VAL A 53 -9.86 11.74 -32.49
C VAL A 53 -9.13 10.84 -33.51
N SER A 54 -9.36 9.52 -33.38
CA SER A 54 -9.18 8.44 -34.38
C SER A 54 -7.73 8.07 -34.73
N GLU A 55 -7.33 6.81 -34.85
CA GLU A 55 -7.96 5.72 -35.62
C GLU A 55 -7.63 4.32 -35.02
N ILE A 56 -8.63 3.43 -35.10
CA ILE A 56 -8.59 2.02 -34.72
C ILE A 56 -7.98 1.20 -35.86
N SER A 57 -7.14 0.20 -35.54
CA SER A 57 -6.92 -0.93 -36.44
C SER A 57 -6.85 -2.24 -35.65
N ASN A 58 -7.85 -3.06 -35.92
CA ASN A 58 -8.05 -4.40 -35.40
C ASN A 58 -6.99 -5.36 -35.95
N ASN A 59 -6.53 -6.29 -35.12
CA ASN A 59 -6.19 -7.61 -35.61
C ASN A 59 -6.67 -8.66 -34.62
N GLU A 60 -7.54 -9.53 -35.12
CA GLU A 60 -8.15 -10.65 -34.44
C GLU A 60 -7.08 -11.73 -34.18
N ASN A 61 -7.08 -12.31 -32.98
CA ASN A 61 -6.68 -13.69 -32.86
C ASN A 61 -7.44 -14.39 -31.74
N GLN A 62 -8.21 -15.38 -32.19
CA GLN A 62 -9.05 -16.29 -31.44
C GLN A 62 -8.20 -17.48 -30.99
N SER A 63 -8.12 -17.78 -29.70
CA SER A 63 -8.08 -19.19 -29.24
C SER A 63 -8.20 -19.33 -27.72
N ASN A 64 -9.16 -20.19 -27.39
CA ASN A 64 -9.29 -21.14 -26.29
C ASN A 64 -9.56 -20.64 -24.86
N GLU A 65 -10.80 -20.95 -24.46
CA GLU A 65 -11.29 -21.11 -23.10
C GLU A 65 -10.30 -21.89 -22.24
N SER A 66 -9.80 -21.21 -21.21
CA SER A 66 -9.46 -21.80 -19.93
C SER A 66 -9.99 -20.81 -18.91
N GLN A 67 -10.89 -21.26 -18.04
CA GLN A 67 -11.48 -20.45 -16.98
C GLN A 67 -10.38 -19.93 -16.06
N ASN A 68 -9.81 -18.78 -16.39
CA ASN A 68 -8.98 -18.04 -15.45
C ASN A 68 -9.86 -16.97 -14.84
N ASN A 69 -9.87 -16.92 -13.51
CA ASN A 69 -10.68 -15.99 -12.74
C ASN A 69 -10.16 -14.57 -12.99
N SER A 70 -10.62 -13.95 -14.09
CA SER A 70 -10.29 -12.58 -14.48
C SER A 70 -11.01 -11.59 -13.57
N GLN A 71 -10.56 -11.56 -12.32
CA GLN A 71 -10.65 -10.34 -11.56
C GLN A 71 -9.84 -9.30 -12.34
N ALA A 72 -10.44 -8.15 -12.62
CA ALA A 72 -9.78 -7.02 -13.24
C ALA A 72 -8.65 -6.52 -12.32
N GLN A 73 -7.56 -7.27 -12.31
CA GLN A 73 -6.22 -6.73 -12.28
C GLN A 73 -6.25 -5.72 -13.41
N GLU A 74 -6.20 -4.43 -13.08
CA GLU A 74 -5.66 -3.50 -14.06
C GLU A 74 -4.32 -4.14 -14.41
N ASN A 75 -4.27 -4.77 -15.59
CA ASN A 75 -3.06 -5.33 -16.17
C ASN A 75 -2.17 -4.11 -16.37
N ASP A 76 -1.53 -3.68 -15.30
CA ASP A 76 -0.61 -2.58 -15.35
C ASP A 76 0.61 -3.15 -16.03
N VAL A 77 0.65 -2.88 -17.33
CA VAL A 77 1.74 -3.13 -18.27
C VAL A 77 2.94 -2.23 -17.90
N SER A 78 2.91 -1.50 -16.79
CA SER A 78 4.04 -0.73 -16.28
C SER A 78 5.26 -1.64 -16.22
N GLN A 79 6.18 -1.38 -17.16
CA GLN A 79 7.53 -1.93 -17.16
C GLN A 79 8.33 -1.41 -15.98
N THR A 80 7.77 -0.47 -15.20
CA THR A 80 8.46 0.20 -14.12
C THR A 80 7.86 -0.10 -12.75
N VAL A 81 8.73 -0.16 -11.75
CA VAL A 81 8.42 -0.46 -10.36
C VAL A 81 8.96 0.68 -9.49
N LYS A 82 8.17 1.12 -8.52
CA LYS A 82 8.66 2.02 -7.47
C LYS A 82 9.48 1.24 -6.46
N VAL A 83 10.67 1.74 -6.16
CA VAL A 83 11.65 1.09 -5.30
C VAL A 83 12.00 2.01 -4.15
N HIS A 84 11.89 1.49 -2.93
CA HIS A 84 12.28 2.17 -1.71
C HIS A 84 13.62 1.63 -1.21
N GLU A 85 14.59 2.52 -1.03
CA GLU A 85 15.96 2.22 -0.58
C GLU A 85 16.29 3.10 0.64
N GLY A 86 15.84 2.67 1.82
CA GLY A 86 15.93 3.48 3.04
C GLY A 86 15.09 4.74 2.92
N SER A 87 15.74 5.91 2.95
CA SER A 87 15.07 7.22 2.78
C SER A 87 14.91 7.67 1.32
N SER A 88 15.44 6.90 0.36
CA SER A 88 15.37 7.22 -1.06
C SER A 88 14.25 6.44 -1.76
N GLU A 89 13.61 7.09 -2.73
CA GLU A 89 12.68 6.45 -3.66
C GLU A 89 13.21 6.61 -5.09
N ARG A 90 13.15 5.54 -5.88
CA ARG A 90 13.45 5.57 -7.31
C ARG A 90 12.44 4.74 -8.09
N THR A 91 12.47 4.91 -9.40
CA THR A 91 11.77 4.05 -10.34
C THR A 91 12.78 3.15 -11.04
N ALA A 92 12.46 1.87 -11.15
CA ALA A 92 13.31 0.83 -11.74
C ALA A 92 12.55 0.08 -12.82
N ASP A 93 13.27 -0.56 -13.74
CA ASP A 93 12.64 -1.52 -14.65
C ASP A 93 12.28 -2.80 -13.89
N LYS A 94 11.14 -3.42 -14.22
CA LYS A 94 10.68 -4.65 -13.57
C LYS A 94 11.69 -5.79 -13.71
N ASP A 95 12.46 -5.80 -14.80
CA ASP A 95 13.41 -6.86 -15.11
C ASP A 95 14.62 -6.83 -14.17
N GLU A 96 14.89 -5.70 -13.50
CA GLU A 96 15.93 -5.60 -12.45
C GLU A 96 15.67 -6.58 -11.29
N PHE A 97 14.41 -6.96 -11.07
CA PHE A 97 13.99 -7.86 -9.98
C PHE A 97 13.51 -9.22 -10.47
N SER A 98 13.71 -9.54 -11.75
CA SER A 98 13.20 -10.77 -12.36
C SER A 98 13.85 -12.05 -11.79
N ASP A 99 15.10 -11.96 -11.33
CA ASP A 99 15.84 -13.07 -10.70
C ASP A 99 15.34 -13.40 -9.29
N LEU A 100 14.51 -12.53 -8.69
CA LEU A 100 13.93 -12.77 -7.36
C LEU A 100 12.84 -13.83 -7.42
N LYS A 101 12.75 -14.64 -6.35
CA LYS A 101 11.69 -15.66 -6.22
C LYS A 101 10.30 -15.01 -6.22
N VAL A 102 10.15 -13.90 -5.49
CA VAL A 102 8.98 -13.05 -5.55
C VAL A 102 9.35 -11.79 -6.31
N ASN A 103 8.73 -11.60 -7.46
CA ASN A 103 9.01 -10.52 -8.39
C ASN A 103 7.72 -9.87 -8.92
N ARG A 104 7.87 -8.85 -9.76
CA ARG A 104 6.75 -8.06 -10.26
C ARG A 104 5.70 -8.89 -11.02
N ASP A 105 6.11 -9.99 -11.63
CA ASP A 105 5.26 -10.82 -12.47
C ASP A 105 4.40 -11.79 -11.64
N ASN A 106 4.86 -12.19 -10.44
CA ASN A 106 4.18 -13.21 -9.62
C ASN A 106 3.70 -12.72 -8.23
N VAL A 107 4.05 -11.51 -7.79
CA VAL A 107 3.73 -11.03 -6.43
C VAL A 107 2.21 -11.02 -6.16
N PHE A 108 1.38 -10.74 -7.16
CA PHE A 108 -0.07 -10.80 -7.01
C PHE A 108 -0.57 -12.22 -6.79
N ASP A 109 0.05 -13.23 -7.42
CA ASP A 109 -0.34 -14.63 -7.23
C ASP A 109 -0.14 -15.06 -5.78
N TYR A 110 0.96 -14.62 -5.15
CA TYR A 110 1.19 -14.85 -3.72
C TYR A 110 0.10 -14.22 -2.85
N VAL A 111 -0.25 -12.95 -3.08
CA VAL A 111 -1.26 -12.24 -2.29
C VAL A 111 -2.65 -12.86 -2.49
N ILE A 112 -3.03 -13.17 -3.72
CA ILE A 112 -4.32 -13.79 -4.03
C ILE A 112 -4.42 -15.17 -3.37
N ALA A 113 -3.37 -15.98 -3.45
CA ALA A 113 -3.32 -17.28 -2.80
C ALA A 113 -3.40 -17.16 -1.28
N ALA A 114 -2.70 -16.21 -0.67
CA ALA A 114 -2.74 -15.97 0.77
C ALA A 114 -4.14 -15.59 1.25
N VAL A 115 -4.78 -14.60 0.60
CA VAL A 115 -6.13 -14.16 0.97
C VAL A 115 -7.13 -15.30 0.85
N ASN A 116 -7.05 -16.11 -0.22
CA ASN A 116 -7.98 -17.22 -0.43
C ASN A 116 -7.71 -18.43 0.50
N GLN A 117 -6.55 -18.49 1.14
CA GLN A 117 -6.22 -19.50 2.16
C GLN A 117 -6.68 -19.10 3.56
N THR A 118 -6.86 -17.80 3.83
CA THR A 118 -7.42 -17.29 5.09
C THR A 118 -8.87 -17.71 5.23
N ASP A 119 -9.30 -18.07 6.45
CA ASP A 119 -10.68 -18.48 6.71
C ASP A 119 -11.67 -17.34 6.41
N GLY A 120 -12.62 -17.59 5.52
CA GLY A 120 -13.57 -16.59 5.03
C GLY A 120 -12.97 -15.51 4.12
N GLY A 121 -11.70 -15.64 3.71
CA GLY A 121 -11.05 -14.71 2.79
C GLY A 121 -11.49 -14.91 1.33
N ASP A 122 -11.67 -13.80 0.61
CA ASP A 122 -11.97 -13.81 -0.82
C ASP A 122 -11.20 -12.66 -1.51
N ALA A 123 -10.17 -13.01 -2.27
CA ALA A 123 -9.41 -12.01 -3.02
C ALA A 123 -10.28 -11.27 -4.04
N SER A 124 -11.38 -11.88 -4.50
CA SER A 124 -12.32 -11.32 -5.48
C SER A 124 -12.99 -10.03 -5.05
N VAL A 125 -13.09 -9.79 -3.74
CA VAL A 125 -13.67 -8.57 -3.19
C VAL A 125 -12.64 -7.47 -2.92
N ILE A 126 -11.37 -7.69 -3.25
CA ILE A 126 -10.28 -6.75 -3.00
C ILE A 126 -9.86 -6.04 -4.30
N LYS A 127 -9.64 -4.72 -4.22
CA LYS A 127 -9.00 -3.92 -5.26
C LYS A 127 -7.57 -3.63 -4.83
N PHE A 128 -6.62 -4.32 -5.47
CA PHE A 128 -5.19 -4.11 -5.23
C PHE A 128 -4.67 -2.88 -5.99
N GLN A 129 -3.71 -2.19 -5.38
CA GLN A 129 -2.92 -1.15 -6.03
C GLN A 129 -1.63 -1.73 -6.61
N GLN A 130 -0.83 -0.90 -7.28
CA GLN A 130 0.46 -1.35 -7.82
C GLN A 130 1.41 -1.78 -6.71
N PRO A 131 2.17 -2.87 -6.93
CA PRO A 131 3.14 -3.35 -5.96
C PRO A 131 4.37 -2.45 -5.98
N GLU A 132 4.88 -2.14 -4.80
CA GLU A 132 6.07 -1.35 -4.59
C GLU A 132 7.15 -2.24 -3.96
N PHE A 133 8.36 -2.17 -4.50
CA PHE A 133 9.48 -2.94 -3.98
C PHE A 133 10.20 -2.14 -2.90
N SER A 134 10.60 -2.79 -1.81
CA SER A 134 11.49 -2.24 -0.80
C SER A 134 12.75 -3.08 -0.80
N ALA A 135 13.87 -2.49 -1.18
CA ALA A 135 15.18 -3.14 -1.17
C ALA A 135 15.82 -3.17 0.24
N GLN A 136 14.99 -3.07 1.28
CA GLN A 136 15.41 -3.31 2.66
C GLN A 136 15.45 -4.82 2.92
N ASP A 137 16.41 -5.28 3.71
CA ASP A 137 16.65 -6.70 4.00
C ASP A 137 16.80 -7.55 2.71
N ASP A 138 16.17 -8.73 2.65
CA ASP A 138 16.20 -9.64 1.48
C ASP A 138 15.30 -9.18 0.32
N GLY A 139 14.72 -7.98 0.42
CA GLY A 139 13.84 -7.40 -0.59
C GLY A 139 12.39 -7.87 -0.44
N LEU A 140 11.49 -6.96 -0.07
CA LEU A 140 10.07 -7.28 0.11
C LEU A 140 9.19 -6.47 -0.83
N TRP A 141 8.00 -6.99 -1.09
CA TRP A 141 6.98 -6.28 -1.85
C TRP A 141 5.86 -5.79 -0.94
N ARG A 142 5.45 -4.54 -1.15
CA ARG A 142 4.31 -3.93 -0.48
C ARG A 142 3.19 -3.70 -1.48
N ILE A 143 1.97 -4.08 -1.13
CA ILE A 143 0.78 -3.84 -1.94
C ILE A 143 -0.30 -3.23 -1.06
N ALA A 144 -0.65 -1.97 -1.33
CA ALA A 144 -1.83 -1.37 -0.72
C ALA A 144 -3.10 -1.86 -1.43
N ALA A 145 -4.21 -1.99 -0.70
CA ALA A 145 -5.46 -2.44 -1.27
C ALA A 145 -6.67 -1.91 -0.51
N ASN A 146 -7.83 -1.95 -1.17
CA ASN A 146 -9.11 -1.57 -0.57
C ASN A 146 -10.16 -2.64 -0.84
N ASN A 147 -11.12 -2.79 0.06
CA ASN A 147 -12.29 -3.60 -0.22
C ASN A 147 -13.13 -2.92 -1.32
N LYS A 148 -13.62 -3.68 -2.30
CA LYS A 148 -14.47 -3.18 -3.39
C LYS A 148 -15.79 -2.58 -2.92
N SER A 149 -16.27 -2.96 -1.73
CA SER A 149 -17.43 -2.32 -1.08
C SER A 149 -17.18 -0.88 -0.66
N GLY A 150 -15.92 -0.42 -0.63
CA GLY A 150 -15.52 0.89 -0.12
C GLY A 150 -15.28 0.94 1.39
N HIS A 151 -15.48 -0.17 2.10
CA HIS A 151 -15.25 -0.27 3.53
C HIS A 151 -14.07 -1.17 3.86
N GLY A 152 -13.00 -0.57 4.39
CA GLY A 152 -11.79 -1.28 4.79
C GLY A 152 -10.68 -1.20 3.74
N SER A 153 -9.47 -1.12 4.26
CA SER A 153 -8.22 -1.07 3.51
C SER A 153 -7.23 -2.06 4.11
N TYR A 154 -6.31 -2.52 3.28
CA TYR A 154 -5.32 -3.51 3.62
C TYR A 154 -3.95 -3.10 3.12
N THR A 155 -2.92 -3.56 3.82
CA THR A 155 -1.56 -3.55 3.29
C THR A 155 -1.02 -4.97 3.33
N PHE A 156 -0.53 -5.44 2.18
CA PHE A 156 0.11 -6.74 2.06
C PHE A 156 1.62 -6.56 2.01
N ILE A 157 2.35 -7.37 2.77
CA ILE A 157 3.80 -7.50 2.69
C ILE A 157 4.11 -8.92 2.22
N VAL A 158 4.91 -9.04 1.15
CA VAL A 158 5.32 -10.34 0.60
C VAL A 158 6.83 -10.45 0.67
N ASP A 159 7.29 -11.42 1.44
CA ASP A 159 8.70 -11.77 1.62
C ASP A 159 9.17 -12.71 0.50
N GLN A 160 10.47 -12.69 0.18
CA GLN A 160 11.05 -13.56 -0.86
C GLN A 160 10.83 -15.05 -0.60
N ASP A 161 10.66 -15.44 0.66
CA ASP A 161 10.44 -16.83 1.00
C ASP A 161 9.01 -17.30 0.67
N GLY A 162 8.08 -16.40 0.29
CA GLY A 162 6.68 -16.66 -0.02
C GLY A 162 5.73 -16.46 1.17
N THR A 163 6.21 -15.89 2.27
CA THR A 163 5.34 -15.47 3.38
C THR A 163 4.61 -14.19 3.01
N VAL A 164 3.30 -14.17 3.24
CA VAL A 164 2.43 -13.02 3.01
C VAL A 164 1.85 -12.57 4.33
N GLN A 165 2.10 -11.33 4.72
CA GLN A 165 1.53 -10.71 5.90
C GLN A 165 0.39 -9.78 5.47
N ILE A 166 -0.76 -9.92 6.12
CA ILE A 166 -1.95 -9.11 5.86
C ILE A 166 -2.12 -8.15 7.03
N TRP A 167 -2.12 -6.85 6.74
CA TRP A 167 -2.27 -5.78 7.73
C TRP A 167 -3.52 -4.96 7.46
N ASP A 168 -3.99 -4.23 8.47
CA ASP A 168 -4.90 -3.12 8.22
C ASP A 168 -4.24 -2.07 7.32
N GLY A 169 -5.04 -1.25 6.66
CA GLY A 169 -4.50 -0.28 5.70
C GLY A 169 -3.58 0.79 6.29
N LEU A 170 -3.62 0.98 7.62
CA LEU A 170 -2.72 1.89 8.34
C LEU A 170 -1.48 1.19 8.91
N MET A 171 -1.36 -0.14 8.75
CA MET A 171 -0.29 -0.98 9.32
C MET A 171 -0.12 -0.86 10.84
N ASN A 172 -1.21 -0.62 11.56
CA ASN A 172 -1.23 -0.62 13.02
C ASN A 172 -1.38 -2.04 13.58
N GLU A 173 -2.08 -2.93 12.86
CA GLU A 173 -2.39 -4.28 13.31
C GLU A 173 -2.18 -5.31 12.19
N LYS A 174 -1.45 -6.38 12.51
CA LYS A 174 -1.34 -7.55 11.63
C LYS A 174 -2.60 -8.40 11.80
N ILE A 175 -3.33 -8.56 10.72
CA ILE A 175 -4.57 -9.33 10.66
C ILE A 175 -4.25 -10.82 10.59
N GLU A 176 -3.36 -11.20 9.67
CA GLU A 176 -3.05 -12.62 9.40
C GLU A 176 -1.65 -12.76 8.77
N GLU A 177 -1.10 -13.97 8.81
CA GLU A 177 0.12 -14.34 8.11
C GLU A 177 -0.01 -15.72 7.47
N GLN A 178 0.28 -15.81 6.18
CA GLN A 178 0.13 -17.05 5.42
C GLN A 178 1.43 -17.40 4.68
N LYS A 179 1.84 -18.66 4.80
CA LYS A 179 2.94 -19.20 3.99
C LYS A 179 2.38 -19.75 2.67
N VAL A 180 2.78 -19.14 1.56
CA VAL A 180 2.34 -19.55 0.23
C VAL A 180 3.48 -20.21 -0.53
N THR A 181 3.17 -21.31 -1.22
CA THR A 181 4.05 -21.93 -2.21
C THR A 181 3.31 -21.96 -3.53
N LEU A 182 3.80 -21.21 -4.51
CA LEU A 182 3.35 -21.30 -5.89
C LEU A 182 4.12 -22.44 -6.57
N ASN A 183 3.41 -23.31 -7.29
CA ASN A 183 3.98 -24.45 -8.02
C ASN A 183 4.26 -24.09 -9.47
#